data_AF-A0A4R5HG28-F1
#
_entry.id   AF-A0A4R5HG28-F1
#
_cell.length_a   1.000
_cell.length_b   1.000
_cell.length_c   1.000
_cell.angle_alpha   90.00
_cell.angle_beta   90.00
_cell.angle_gamma   90.00
#
_symmetry.space_group_name_H-M   'P 1'
#
loop_
_entity.id
_entity.type
_entity.pdbx_description
1 polymer ?
#
loop_
_entity_poly.entity_id
_entity_poly.type
_entity_poly.pdbx_seq_one_letter_code
_entity_poly.pdbx_strand_id
1 'polypeptide(L)'
;MLHRPVVEQYRLNPQGDSFSGTLTLCYPSKTRCIAMGYISVKPLTPHQMKSLVRHIKAQGCQTLTYYREIGGIEHEKVINL
;
A
#
# COMPACT_ATOMS: atom_id res chain seq x y z
N MET A 1 3.31 4.71 -22.66
CA MET A 1 3.91 4.26 -21.39
C MET A 1 3.24 5.04 -20.29
N LEU A 2 2.54 4.40 -19.34
CA LEU A 2 2.03 5.11 -18.18
C LEU A 2 3.23 5.57 -17.35
N HIS A 3 3.39 6.89 -17.22
CA HIS A 3 4.38 7.49 -16.35
C HIS A 3 4.01 7.11 -14.92
N ARG A 4 4.63 6.05 -14.39
CA ARG A 4 4.34 5.61 -13.03
C ARG A 4 4.87 6.66 -12.06
N PRO A 5 4.09 7.08 -11.06
CA PRO A 5 4.59 7.98 -10.03
C PRO A 5 5.75 7.32 -9.26
N VAL A 6 6.71 8.12 -8.82
CA VAL A 6 7.76 7.64 -7.89
C VAL A 6 7.13 7.34 -6.53
N VAL A 7 6.20 8.20 -6.11
CA VAL A 7 5.41 8.10 -4.88
C VAL A 7 3.98 8.54 -5.16
N GLU A 8 3.00 7.86 -4.59
CA GLU A 8 1.60 8.27 -4.61
C GLU A 8 0.92 8.08 -3.26
N GLN A 9 -0.21 8.76 -3.06
CA GLN A 9 -1.11 8.50 -1.94
C GLN A 9 -2.30 7.65 -2.39
N TYR A 10 -2.42 6.46 -1.82
CA TYR A 10 -3.54 5.56 -2.01
C TYR A 10 -4.58 5.76 -0.91
N ARG A 11 -5.79 6.17 -1.28
CA ARG A 11 -6.90 6.45 -0.36
C ARG A 11 -7.72 5.19 -0.13
N LEU A 12 -8.00 4.85 1.13
CA LEU A 12 -8.80 3.70 1.53
C LEU A 12 -10.25 4.10 1.76
N ASN A 13 -11.19 3.28 1.27
CA ASN A 13 -12.64 3.45 1.43
C ASN A 13 -13.11 4.89 1.22
N PRO A 14 -13.23 5.36 -0.03
CA PRO A 14 -13.81 6.67 -0.29
C PRO A 14 -15.21 6.77 0.34
N GLN A 15 -15.45 7.83 1.11
CA GLN A 15 -16.72 8.15 1.75
C GLN A 15 -17.06 9.62 1.44
N GLY A 16 -17.72 9.86 0.30
CA GLY A 16 -17.94 11.20 -0.22
C GLY A 16 -16.61 11.92 -0.46
N ASP A 17 -16.42 13.05 0.24
CA ASP A 17 -15.20 13.86 0.16
C ASP A 17 -14.07 13.39 1.11
N SER A 18 -14.31 12.32 1.87
CA SER A 18 -13.37 11.78 2.86
C SER A 18 -12.93 10.35 2.53
N PHE A 19 -11.99 9.84 3.31
CA PHE A 19 -11.45 8.49 3.21
C PHE A 19 -11.14 7.97 4.61
N SER A 20 -11.29 6.65 4.82
CA SER A 20 -11.05 6.04 6.13
C SER A 20 -9.57 5.89 6.48
N GLY A 21 -8.66 6.27 5.58
CA GLY A 21 -7.23 6.25 5.77
C GLY A 21 -6.46 6.41 4.46
N THR A 22 -5.17 6.65 4.57
CA THR A 22 -4.25 6.77 3.42
C THR A 22 -3.04 5.89 3.61
N LEU A 23 -2.52 5.39 2.49
CA LEU A 23 -1.24 4.72 2.38
C LEU A 23 -0.36 5.54 1.45
N THR A 24 0.92 5.69 1.79
CA THR A 24 1.91 6.21 0.85
C THR A 24 2.53 5.03 0.12
N LEU A 25 2.37 4.96 -1.20
CA LEU A 25 2.96 3.91 -2.02
C LEU A 25 4.19 4.46 -2.74
N CYS A 26 5.34 3.83 -2.52
CA CYS A 26 6.60 4.16 -3.18
C CYS A 26 6.98 3.05 -4.17
N TYR A 27 7.45 3.43 -5.34
CA TYR A 27 7.77 2.52 -6.44
C TYR A 27 9.26 2.56 -6.81
N PRO A 28 10.14 2.04 -5.93
CA PRO A 28 11.60 2.16 -6.12
C PRO A 28 12.13 1.41 -7.35
N SER A 29 11.41 0.40 -7.84
CA SER A 29 11.79 -0.36 -9.04
C SER A 29 10.56 -0.77 -9.84
N LYS A 30 10.73 -1.16 -11.11
CA LYS A 30 9.61 -1.58 -11.98
C LYS A 30 8.75 -2.68 -11.36
N THR A 31 9.33 -3.57 -10.57
CA THR A 31 8.67 -4.76 -10.03
C THR A 31 8.27 -4.63 -8.55
N ARG A 32 8.69 -3.59 -7.83
CA ARG A 32 8.51 -3.48 -6.38
C ARG A 32 7.69 -2.25 -5.99
N CYS A 33 6.75 -2.46 -5.07
CA CYS A 33 6.02 -1.40 -4.36
C CYS A 33 6.29 -1.52 -2.86
N ILE A 34 6.49 -0.39 -2.19
CA ILE A 34 6.60 -0.29 -0.74
C ILE A 34 5.42 0.54 -0.23
N ALA A 35 4.59 -0.04 0.63
CA ALA A 35 3.54 0.69 1.33
C ALA A 35 4.06 1.20 2.68
N MET A 36 3.96 2.52 2.86
CA MET A 36 4.44 3.26 4.02
C MET A 36 3.29 4.08 4.62
N GLY A 37 3.45 4.46 5.90
CA GLY A 37 2.59 5.46 6.52
C GLY A 37 1.13 5.03 6.66
N TYR A 38 0.85 3.75 6.90
CA TYR A 38 -0.49 3.33 7.28
C TYR A 38 -0.79 3.77 8.72
N ILE A 39 -1.40 4.95 8.87
CA ILE A 39 -1.84 5.46 10.16
C ILE A 39 -3.31 5.10 10.32
N SER A 40 -3.60 4.05 11.09
CA SER A 40 -4.97 3.65 11.43
C SER A 40 -4.99 2.86 12.73
N VAL A 41 -6.02 3.07 13.53
CA VAL A 41 -6.29 2.29 14.75
C VAL A 41 -6.78 0.87 14.47
N LYS A 42 -7.04 0.53 13.19
CA LYS A 42 -7.51 -0.80 12.76
C LYS A 42 -6.61 -1.37 11.67
N PRO A 43 -6.34 -2.69 11.69
CA PRO A 43 -5.63 -3.34 10.59
C PRO A 43 -6.42 -3.21 9.27
N LEU A 44 -5.72 -3.29 8.14
CA LEU A 44 -6.37 -3.39 6.83
C LEU A 44 -7.27 -4.61 6.79
N THR A 45 -8.53 -4.40 6.43
CA THR A 45 -9.48 -5.48 6.19
C THR A 45 -9.08 -6.29 4.94
N PRO A 46 -9.50 -7.56 4.81
CA PRO A 46 -9.21 -8.35 3.61
C PRO A 46 -9.67 -7.69 2.31
N HIS A 47 -10.79 -6.97 2.33
CA HIS A 47 -11.29 -6.23 1.16
C HIS A 47 -10.37 -5.08 0.76
N GLN A 48 -9.94 -4.27 1.73
CA GLN A 48 -8.98 -3.19 1.50
C GLN A 48 -7.65 -3.72 0.97
N MET A 49 -7.14 -4.81 1.56
CA MET A 49 -5.91 -5.45 1.07
C MET A 49 -6.07 -5.94 -0.37
N LYS A 50 -7.19 -6.58 -0.71
CA LYS A 50 -7.46 -7.03 -2.09
C LYS A 50 -7.51 -5.87 -3.08
N SER A 51 -8.12 -4.75 -2.69
CA SER A 51 -8.18 -3.53 -3.52
C SER A 51 -6.80 -2.93 -3.73
N LEU A 52 -6.00 -2.82 -2.66
CA LEU A 52 -4.62 -2.33 -2.70
C LEU A 52 -3.74 -3.19 -3.62
N VAL A 53 -3.80 -4.52 -3.46
CA VAL A 53 -3.07 -5.47 -4.30
C VAL A 53 -3.43 -5.31 -5.77
N ARG A 54 -4.74 -5.20 -6.08
CA ARG A 54 -5.20 -4.99 -7.46
C ARG A 54 -4.64 -3.71 -8.06
N HIS A 55 -4.66 -2.62 -7.29
CA HIS A 55 -4.10 -1.34 -7.72
C HIS A 55 -2.61 -1.44 -8.02
N ILE A 56 -1.83 -2.03 -7.12
CA ILE A 56 -0.39 -2.19 -7.28
C ILE A 56 -0.03 -3.10 -8.47
N LYS A 57 -0.79 -4.18 -8.68
CA LYS A 57 -0.64 -5.02 -9.87
C LYS A 57 -0.87 -4.27 -11.18
N ALA A 58 -1.87 -3.37 -11.20
CA ALA A 58 -2.13 -2.54 -12.37
C ALA A 58 -0.96 -1.59 -12.69
N GLN A 59 -0.12 -1.26 -11.71
CA GLN A 59 1.14 -0.51 -11.88
C GLN A 59 2.33 -1.39 -12.31
N GLY A 60 2.10 -2.67 -12.59
CA GLY A 60 3.11 -3.63 -13.08
C GLY A 60 4.03 -4.20 -12.00
N CYS A 61 3.71 -3.98 -10.71
CA CYS A 61 4.51 -4.52 -9.62
C CYS A 61 4.20 -6.00 -9.38
N GLN A 62 5.23 -6.73 -8.95
CA GLN A 62 5.21 -8.16 -8.62
C GLN A 62 5.30 -8.38 -7.11
N THR A 63 5.80 -7.40 -6.35
CA THR A 63 5.93 -7.48 -4.90
C THR A 63 5.41 -6.22 -4.21
N LEU A 64 4.80 -6.45 -3.04
CA LEU A 64 4.42 -5.42 -2.08
C LEU A 64 5.17 -5.66 -0.76
N THR A 65 5.97 -4.68 -0.35
CA THR A 65 6.62 -4.65 0.96
C THR A 65 5.89 -3.67 1.87
N TYR A 66 5.65 -4.04 3.12
CA TYR A 66 5.19 -3.11 4.16
C TYR A 66 5.82 -3.49 5.51
N TYR A 67 5.88 -2.52 6.42
CA TYR A 67 6.44 -2.71 7.75
C TYR A 67 5.33 -2.66 8.79
N ARG A 68 5.44 -3.49 9.83
CA ARG A 68 4.55 -3.47 11.00
C ARG A 68 5.38 -3.42 12.26
N GLU A 69 5.04 -2.50 13.14
CA GLU A 69 5.59 -2.51 14.50
C GLU A 69 4.86 -3.55 15.36
N ILE A 70 5.61 -4.42 16.03
CA ILE A 70 5.10 -5.37 17.04
C ILE A 70 6.02 -5.23 18.26
N GLY A 71 5.49 -4.67 19.35
CA GLY A 71 6.26 -4.49 20.59
C GLY A 71 7.47 -3.57 20.45
N GLY A 72 7.37 -2.49 19.66
CA GLY A 72 8.47 -1.55 19.42
C GLY A 72 9.51 -1.99 18.40
N ILE A 73 9.32 -3.16 17.77
CA ILE A 73 10.21 -3.69 16.72
C ILE A 73 9.48 -3.65 15.39
N GLU A 74 10.13 -3.07 14.38
CA GLU A 74 9.63 -3.10 13.00
C GLU A 74 9.88 -4.47 12.35
N HIS A 75 8.81 -5.08 11.84
CA HIS A 75 8.85 -6.31 11.07
C HIS A 75 8.49 -6.05 9.61
N GLU A 76 9.40 -6.40 8.71
CA GLU A 76 9.13 -6.40 7.28
C GLU A 76 8.16 -7.54 6.91
N LYS A 77 7.23 -7.22 6.01
CA LYS A 77 6.32 -8.19 5.38
C LYS A 77 6.36 -7.99 3.88
N VAL A 78 6.56 -9.08 3.14
CA VAL A 78 6.59 -9.11 1.68
C VAL A 78 5.47 -10.00 1.17
N ILE A 79 4.69 -9.48 0.23
CA ILE A 79 3.64 -10.20 -0.48
C ILE A 79 4.07 -10.31 -1.94
N ASN A 80 4.08 -11.54 -2.46
CA ASN A 80 4.15 -11.81 -3.89
C ASN A 80 2.75 -11.62 -4.47
N LEU A 81 2.61 -10.73 -5.44
CA LEU A 81 1.33 -10.24 -5.94
C LEU A 81 0.72 -11.21 -6.94
#